data_AF-A0A969QEV2-F1
#
_entry.id   AF-A0A969QEV2-F1
#
_cell.length_a   1.000
_cell.length_b   1.000
_cell.length_c   1.000
_cell.angle_alpha   90.00
_cell.angle_beta   90.00
_cell.angle_gamma   90.00
#
_symmetry.space_group_name_H-M   'P 1'
#
loop_
_entity.id
_entity.type
_entity.pdbx_description
1 polymer ?
#
loop_
_entity_poly.entity_id
_entity_poly.type
_entity_poly.pdbx_seq_one_letter_code
_entity_poly.pdbx_strand_id
1 'polypeptide(L)'
;MLPASSVKSIDPNLSSLAAKIEQQNSGLSVLAARQFRLAVRQTPLEVAVSEPRKFNVLEEFILRAAIEFVPAPTLAELADLLGLDEIFVKSTATNLANLETLEIGGYGEITIAPQGRNFFNCGGVSQAQVRSIYAVSDPLNRTVTFNFEPLAAETGDLPNLADFISLEHQISDFADLNIAEIQPLIQASGLGIHVPESGKIVTKCDVIGDDLEVWQTVAIFVLLDAIENRTSIQVRQGKQILETASNLLNELEAQQKLSLNDLCKLTADPEIVSLPKTRKQASKKKRKETESGSK
;
A
#
# COMPACT_ATOMS: atom_id res chain seq x y z
N MET A 1 -11.72 -25.87 -32.84
CA MET A 1 -10.57 -26.79 -32.69
C MET A 1 -9.38 -25.95 -32.30
N LEU A 2 -8.93 -26.07 -31.04
CA LEU A 2 -7.72 -25.41 -30.54
C LEU A 2 -6.50 -26.26 -30.95
N PRO A 3 -5.44 -25.68 -31.54
CA PRO A 3 -4.22 -26.43 -31.79
C PRO A 3 -3.56 -26.81 -30.46
N ALA A 4 -3.00 -28.01 -30.44
CA ALA A 4 -2.37 -28.64 -29.30
C ALA A 4 -1.04 -27.95 -28.92
N SER A 5 -0.90 -27.70 -27.62
CA SER A 5 0.35 -27.69 -26.85
C SER A 5 1.55 -26.94 -27.45
N SER A 6 1.52 -25.60 -27.42
CA SER A 6 2.78 -24.88 -27.15
C SER A 6 3.16 -25.15 -25.68
N VAL A 7 4.41 -25.48 -25.41
CA VAL A 7 4.89 -25.68 -24.03
C VAL A 7 4.84 -24.32 -23.33
N LYS A 8 3.79 -24.10 -22.53
CA LYS A 8 3.65 -22.88 -21.74
C LYS A 8 4.75 -22.83 -20.68
N SER A 9 5.50 -21.73 -20.62
CA SER A 9 6.54 -21.51 -19.60
C SER A 9 5.88 -21.01 -18.31
N ILE A 10 5.21 -21.90 -17.59
CA ILE A 10 4.48 -21.58 -16.36
C ILE A 10 5.19 -22.23 -15.18
N ASP A 11 5.63 -21.40 -14.24
CA ASP A 11 6.14 -21.82 -12.94
C ASP A 11 5.11 -22.77 -12.26
N PRO A 12 5.54 -23.96 -11.79
CA PRO A 12 4.65 -24.91 -11.12
C PRO A 12 3.82 -24.29 -9.99
N ASN A 13 4.39 -23.33 -9.25
CA ASN A 13 3.71 -22.64 -8.15
C ASN A 13 2.54 -21.75 -8.61
N LEU A 14 2.55 -21.33 -9.88
CA LEU A 14 1.53 -20.47 -10.48
C LEU A 14 0.51 -21.23 -11.34
N SER A 15 0.73 -22.53 -11.58
CA SER A 15 -0.13 -23.38 -12.43
C SER A 15 -1.62 -23.31 -12.07
N SER A 16 -1.94 -23.41 -10.78
CA SER A 16 -3.33 -23.36 -10.30
C SER A 16 -3.99 -21.99 -10.51
N LEU A 17 -3.21 -20.91 -10.43
CA LEU A 17 -3.70 -19.55 -10.67
C LEU A 17 -3.84 -19.27 -12.16
N ALA A 18 -2.89 -19.73 -12.98
CA ALA A 18 -2.98 -19.66 -14.44
C ALA A 18 -4.24 -20.33 -14.97
N ALA A 19 -4.53 -21.56 -14.52
CA ALA A 19 -5.75 -22.28 -14.90
C ALA A 19 -7.03 -21.54 -14.50
N LYS A 20 -7.05 -20.88 -13.32
CA LYS A 20 -8.19 -20.07 -12.89
C LYS A 20 -8.40 -18.85 -13.78
N ILE A 21 -7.33 -18.17 -14.20
CA ILE A 21 -7.41 -17.00 -15.09
C ILE A 21 -8.09 -17.40 -16.41
N GLU A 22 -7.65 -18.50 -17.01
CA GLU A 22 -8.20 -19.02 -18.28
C GLU A 22 -9.65 -19.50 -18.13
N GLN A 23 -9.98 -20.13 -16.99
CA GLN A 23 -11.36 -20.58 -16.72
C GLN A 23 -12.33 -19.40 -16.53
N GLN A 24 -11.87 -18.33 -15.87
CA GLN A 24 -12.70 -17.15 -15.61
C GLN A 24 -12.87 -16.26 -16.84
N ASN A 25 -11.94 -16.31 -17.79
CA ASN A 25 -11.93 -15.47 -18.99
C ASN A 25 -11.70 -16.34 -20.22
N SER A 26 -12.78 -16.79 -20.86
CA SER A 26 -12.72 -17.71 -22.00
C SER A 26 -11.99 -17.18 -23.24
N GLY A 27 -11.66 -15.88 -23.26
CA GLY A 27 -10.85 -15.24 -24.31
C GLY A 27 -9.35 -15.14 -23.97
N LEU A 28 -8.93 -15.43 -22.74
CA LEU A 28 -7.54 -15.30 -22.31
C LEU A 28 -6.83 -16.65 -22.25
N SER A 29 -5.61 -16.70 -22.76
CA SER A 29 -4.67 -17.81 -22.56
C SER A 29 -3.41 -17.30 -21.86
N VAL A 30 -2.99 -17.96 -20.78
CA VAL A 30 -1.70 -17.70 -20.14
C VAL A 30 -0.61 -18.35 -20.98
N LEU A 31 0.28 -17.54 -21.54
CA LEU A 31 1.42 -18.02 -22.33
C LEU A 31 2.61 -18.40 -21.43
N ALA A 32 2.84 -17.59 -20.39
CA ALA A 32 3.86 -17.84 -19.39
C ALA A 32 3.51 -17.20 -18.04
N ALA A 33 4.11 -17.73 -16.99
CA ALA A 33 4.02 -17.16 -15.65
C ALA A 33 5.28 -17.48 -14.85
N ARG A 34 5.82 -16.50 -14.12
CA ARG A 34 7.02 -16.67 -13.29
C ARG A 34 6.95 -15.84 -12.02
N GLN A 35 7.50 -16.37 -10.93
CA GLN A 35 7.67 -15.64 -9.68
C GLN A 35 9.02 -14.93 -9.64
N PHE A 36 9.01 -13.73 -9.06
CA PHE A 36 10.19 -12.91 -8.81
C PHE A 36 10.16 -12.40 -7.38
N ARG A 37 11.33 -12.05 -6.86
CA ARG A 37 11.44 -11.19 -5.68
C ARG A 37 11.71 -9.75 -6.09
N LEU A 38 11.22 -8.83 -5.29
CA LEU A 38 11.45 -7.40 -5.39
C LEU A 38 11.79 -6.85 -4.01
N ALA A 39 12.81 -6.02 -3.92
CA ALA A 39 13.08 -5.26 -2.69
C ALA A 39 12.13 -4.06 -2.63
N VAL A 40 11.33 -4.00 -1.56
CA VAL A 40 10.64 -2.77 -1.16
C VAL A 40 11.43 -2.11 -0.07
N ARG A 41 11.39 -0.78 0.00
CA ARG A 41 12.07 -0.02 1.04
C ARG A 41 11.10 0.22 2.19
N GLN A 42 11.50 -0.14 3.40
CA GLN A 42 10.75 0.10 4.62
C GLN A 42 11.51 1.06 5.53
N THR A 43 10.87 2.17 5.90
CA THR A 43 11.43 3.19 6.79
C THR A 43 10.65 3.21 8.11
N PRO A 44 11.29 2.99 9.26
CA PRO A 44 10.62 3.10 10.56
C PRO A 44 10.42 4.57 10.94
N LEU A 45 9.18 4.90 11.31
CA LEU A 45 8.77 6.25 11.66
C LEU A 45 8.13 6.30 13.04
N GLU A 46 8.29 7.43 13.70
CA GLU A 46 7.54 7.81 14.90
C GLU A 46 6.65 9.00 14.59
N VAL A 47 5.36 8.88 14.88
CA VAL A 47 4.38 9.93 14.61
C VAL A 47 3.74 10.41 15.90
N ALA A 48 3.71 11.73 16.09
CA ALA A 48 2.92 12.36 17.13
C ALA A 48 1.52 12.63 16.59
N VAL A 49 0.51 12.14 17.29
CA VAL A 49 -0.90 12.28 16.96
C VAL A 49 -1.57 13.08 18.06
N SER A 50 -2.16 14.21 17.70
CA SER A 50 -3.02 14.99 18.58
C SER A 50 -4.47 14.56 18.34
N GLU A 51 -5.17 14.11 19.39
CA GLU A 51 -6.59 13.74 19.28
C GLU A 51 -7.43 14.36 20.41
N PRO A 52 -8.68 14.79 20.14
CA PRO A 52 -9.57 15.31 21.16
C PRO A 52 -9.97 14.20 22.15
N ARG A 53 -9.81 14.51 23.45
CA ARG A 53 -10.30 13.69 24.55
C ARG A 53 -11.29 14.49 25.38
N LYS A 54 -12.45 13.89 25.67
CA LYS A 54 -13.41 14.47 26.61
C LYS A 54 -12.82 14.48 28.02
N PHE A 55 -13.17 15.52 28.78
CA PHE A 55 -12.91 15.48 30.21
C PHE A 55 -13.62 14.29 30.85
N ASN A 56 -12.98 13.68 31.84
CA ASN A 56 -13.65 12.73 32.70
C ASN A 56 -14.51 13.49 33.74
N VAL A 57 -15.36 12.76 34.46
CA VAL A 57 -16.33 13.35 35.40
C VAL A 57 -15.65 14.19 36.48
N LEU A 58 -14.51 13.73 37.01
CA LEU A 58 -13.79 14.44 38.07
C LEU A 58 -13.08 15.69 37.53
N GLU A 59 -12.48 15.59 36.34
CA GLU A 59 -11.89 16.74 35.64
C GLU A 59 -12.92 17.83 35.37
N GLU A 60 -14.09 17.44 34.85
CA GLU A 60 -15.20 18.36 34.59
C GLU A 60 -15.68 19.02 35.88
N PHE A 61 -15.81 18.27 36.98
CA PHE A 61 -16.22 18.80 38.27
C PHE A 61 -15.23 19.83 38.82
N ILE A 62 -13.92 19.53 38.77
CA ILE A 62 -12.86 20.45 39.23
C ILE A 62 -12.87 21.74 38.39
N LEU A 63 -12.91 21.62 37.06
CA LEU A 63 -12.96 22.79 36.17
C LEU A 63 -14.23 23.61 36.38
N ARG A 64 -15.38 22.95 36.54
CA ARG A 64 -16.66 23.60 36.82
C ARG A 64 -16.64 24.31 38.17
N ALA A 65 -16.04 23.71 39.19
CA ALA A 65 -15.90 24.35 40.49
C ALA A 65 -15.05 25.63 40.43
N ALA A 66 -13.94 25.61 39.67
CA ALA A 66 -13.12 26.78 39.42
C ALA A 66 -13.85 27.90 38.64
N ILE A 67 -14.89 27.55 37.88
CA ILE A 67 -15.71 28.49 37.09
C ILE A 67 -16.89 29.05 37.88
N GLU A 68 -17.61 28.20 38.61
CA GLU A 68 -18.95 28.51 39.13
C GLU A 68 -18.95 28.99 40.58
N PHE A 69 -17.95 28.61 41.39
CA PHE A 69 -17.88 29.04 42.79
C PHE A 69 -17.09 30.34 42.95
N VAL A 70 -17.61 31.24 43.80
CA VAL A 70 -16.95 32.49 44.18
C VAL A 70 -17.03 32.65 45.71
N PRO A 71 -15.91 32.51 46.44
CA PRO A 71 -14.58 32.12 45.95
C PRO A 71 -14.54 30.67 45.47
N ALA A 72 -13.59 30.35 44.59
CA ALA A 72 -13.36 28.97 44.17
C ALA A 72 -12.89 28.11 45.37
N PRO A 73 -13.36 26.86 45.50
CA PRO A 73 -12.95 25.99 46.59
C PRO A 73 -11.49 25.54 46.43
N THR A 74 -10.85 25.17 47.54
CA THR A 74 -9.55 24.50 47.52
C THR A 74 -9.67 23.02 47.14
N LEU A 75 -8.55 22.39 46.75
CA LEU A 75 -8.51 20.95 46.46
C LEU A 75 -8.94 20.08 47.67
N ALA A 76 -8.63 20.51 48.89
CA ALA A 76 -9.03 19.82 50.11
C ALA A 76 -10.55 19.89 50.31
N GLU A 77 -11.15 21.08 50.16
CA GLU A 77 -12.60 21.28 50.26
C GLU A 77 -13.35 20.48 49.19
N LEU A 78 -12.79 20.37 47.98
CA LEU A 78 -13.37 19.52 46.93
C LEU A 78 -13.29 18.03 47.26
N ALA A 79 -12.19 17.57 47.83
CA ALA A 79 -12.05 16.18 48.26
C ALA A 79 -13.08 15.83 49.35
N ASP A 80 -13.21 16.69 50.35
CA ASP A 80 -14.20 16.54 51.43
C ASP A 80 -15.64 16.56 50.90
N LEU A 81 -15.96 17.51 50.00
CA LEU A 81 -17.30 17.63 49.40
C LEU A 81 -17.68 16.40 48.59
N LEU A 82 -16.73 15.80 47.88
CA LEU A 82 -16.94 14.63 47.03
C LEU A 82 -16.83 13.31 47.80
N GLY A 83 -16.38 13.33 49.06
CA GLY A 83 -16.06 12.12 49.83
C GLY A 83 -14.94 11.31 49.19
N LEU A 84 -14.00 11.97 48.51
CA LEU A 84 -12.85 11.36 47.84
C LEU A 84 -11.58 11.58 48.66
N ASP A 85 -10.60 10.69 48.50
CA ASP A 85 -9.27 10.93 49.04
C ASP A 85 -8.60 12.10 48.28
N GLU A 86 -8.07 13.05 49.05
CA GLU A 86 -7.43 14.28 48.57
C GLU A 86 -6.31 14.00 47.55
N ILE A 87 -5.61 12.87 47.67
CA ILE A 87 -4.56 12.46 46.72
C ILE A 87 -5.11 12.34 45.29
N PHE A 88 -6.33 11.81 45.11
CA PHE A 88 -6.95 11.66 43.78
C PHE A 88 -7.35 13.00 43.17
N VAL A 89 -7.91 13.89 44.00
CA VAL A 89 -8.29 15.24 43.58
C VAL A 89 -7.04 16.04 43.19
N LYS A 90 -5.99 15.98 44.02
CA LYS A 90 -4.69 16.60 43.74
C LYS A 90 -4.07 16.08 42.45
N SER A 91 -3.98 14.77 42.27
CA SER A 91 -3.43 14.17 41.05
C SER A 91 -4.19 14.60 39.80
N THR A 92 -5.53 14.64 39.87
CA THR A 92 -6.37 15.07 38.75
C THR A 92 -6.17 16.56 38.43
N ALA A 93 -6.12 17.42 39.46
CA ALA A 93 -5.85 18.84 39.30
C ALA A 93 -4.44 19.10 38.73
N THR A 94 -3.42 18.35 39.16
CA THR A 94 -2.08 18.42 38.59
C THR A 94 -2.08 18.05 37.11
N ASN A 95 -2.81 17.01 36.71
CA ASN A 95 -2.94 16.65 35.29
C ASN A 95 -3.61 17.77 34.48
N LEU A 96 -4.68 18.37 35.00
CA LEU A 96 -5.33 19.53 34.38
C LEU A 96 -4.40 20.74 34.28
N ALA A 97 -3.54 20.96 35.28
CA ALA A 97 -2.53 22.01 35.25
C ALA A 97 -1.42 21.74 34.22
N ASN A 98 -0.96 20.50 34.08
CA ASN A 98 -0.01 20.10 33.04
C ASN A 98 -0.59 20.24 31.63
N LEU A 99 -1.91 20.16 31.49
CA LEU A 99 -2.63 20.45 30.25
C LEU A 99 -2.95 21.94 30.08
N GLU A 100 -2.45 22.80 30.99
CA GLU A 100 -2.67 24.24 31.01
C GLU A 100 -4.16 24.60 31.00
N THR A 101 -5.00 23.76 31.63
CA THR A 101 -6.45 23.98 31.75
C THR A 101 -6.85 24.55 33.10
N LEU A 102 -6.02 24.34 34.12
CA LEU A 102 -6.23 24.77 35.49
C LEU A 102 -4.93 25.36 36.04
N GLU A 103 -5.03 26.36 36.91
CA GLU A 103 -3.93 26.87 37.72
C GLU A 103 -4.20 26.54 39.19
N ILE A 104 -3.13 26.20 39.92
CA ILE A 104 -3.21 25.85 41.35
C ILE A 104 -2.36 26.85 42.13
N GLY A 105 -3.00 27.62 43.00
CA GLY A 105 -2.37 28.58 43.89
C GLY A 105 -1.62 27.93 45.05
N GLY A 106 -0.81 28.72 45.76
CA GLY A 106 0.10 28.24 46.81
C GLY A 106 -0.58 27.57 48.00
N TYR A 107 -1.87 27.85 48.25
CA TYR A 107 -2.67 27.23 49.31
C TYR A 107 -3.67 26.18 48.78
N GLY A 108 -3.52 25.74 47.53
CA GLY A 108 -4.42 24.76 46.90
C GLY A 108 -5.70 25.37 46.33
N GLU A 109 -5.76 26.69 46.21
CA GLU A 109 -6.80 27.44 45.49
C GLU A 109 -6.75 27.05 44.01
N ILE A 110 -7.90 26.84 43.38
CA ILE A 110 -7.95 26.52 41.96
C ILE A 110 -8.52 27.69 41.16
N THR A 111 -7.91 27.98 40.02
CA THR A 111 -8.40 28.97 39.06
C THR A 111 -8.34 28.39 37.66
N ILE A 112 -9.30 28.76 36.81
CA ILE A 112 -9.26 28.32 35.41
C ILE A 112 -8.18 29.06 34.64
N ALA A 113 -7.34 28.32 33.91
CA ALA A 113 -6.32 28.91 33.05
C ALA A 113 -6.97 29.61 31.83
N PRO A 114 -6.30 30.58 31.17
CA PRO A 114 -6.87 31.33 30.04
C PRO A 114 -7.44 30.45 28.92
N GLN A 115 -6.71 29.41 28.51
CA GLN A 115 -7.15 28.44 27.50
C GLN A 115 -8.06 27.33 28.05
N GLY A 116 -7.99 27.07 29.35
CA GLY A 116 -8.84 26.10 30.04
C GLY A 116 -10.33 26.37 29.87
N ARG A 117 -10.73 27.65 29.81
CA ARG A 117 -12.13 28.03 29.57
C ARG A 117 -12.64 27.60 28.20
N ASN A 118 -11.80 27.70 27.18
CA ASN A 118 -12.16 27.25 25.83
C ASN A 118 -12.27 25.72 25.77
N PHE A 119 -11.32 25.01 26.38
CA PHE A 119 -11.39 23.55 26.47
C PHE A 119 -12.62 23.06 27.22
N PHE A 120 -12.96 23.70 28.35
CA PHE A 120 -14.17 23.39 29.12
C PHE A 120 -15.44 23.59 28.27
N ASN A 121 -15.57 24.71 27.58
CA ASN A 121 -16.72 24.98 26.71
C ASN A 121 -16.82 24.00 25.53
N CYS A 122 -15.69 23.52 25.02
CA CYS A 122 -15.63 22.49 23.98
C CYS A 122 -15.80 21.06 24.53
N GLY A 123 -15.86 20.88 25.86
CA GLY A 123 -16.05 19.59 26.53
C GLY A 123 -14.82 18.66 26.51
N GLY A 124 -13.61 19.18 26.26
CA GLY A 124 -12.41 18.35 26.20
C GLY A 124 -11.11 19.09 25.85
N VAL A 125 -10.02 18.32 25.82
CA VAL A 125 -8.65 18.75 25.53
C VAL A 125 -8.05 17.95 24.39
N SER A 126 -7.03 18.50 23.74
CA SER A 126 -6.22 17.74 22.80
C SER A 126 -5.15 16.96 23.55
N GLN A 127 -5.08 15.65 23.32
CA GLN A 127 -4.04 14.80 23.88
C GLN A 127 -3.08 14.35 22.79
N ALA A 128 -1.78 14.57 23.01
CA ALA A 128 -0.74 14.04 22.14
C ALA A 128 -0.40 12.59 22.51
N GLN A 129 -0.34 11.72 21.52
CA GLN A 129 0.12 10.34 21.62
C GLN A 129 1.20 10.10 20.58
N VAL A 130 2.23 9.35 20.96
CA VAL A 130 3.29 8.93 20.04
C VAL A 130 3.01 7.50 19.59
N ARG A 131 3.17 7.23 18.29
CA ARG A 131 2.97 5.90 17.70
C ARG A 131 4.12 5.58 16.75
N SER A 132 4.58 4.33 16.77
CA SER A 132 5.51 3.82 15.76
C SER A 132 4.73 3.25 14.57
N ILE A 133 5.17 3.58 13.37
CA ILE A 133 4.64 3.06 12.10
C ILE A 133 5.81 2.78 11.15
N TYR A 134 5.52 2.11 10.04
CA TYR A 134 6.47 1.81 8.99
C TYR A 134 5.95 2.36 7.68
N ALA A 135 6.72 3.24 7.03
CA ALA A 135 6.46 3.60 5.65
C ALA A 135 7.07 2.54 4.73
N VAL A 136 6.31 2.13 3.72
CA VAL A 136 6.71 1.14 2.72
C VAL A 136 6.64 1.79 1.35
N SER A 137 7.79 1.95 0.71
CA SER A 137 7.94 2.44 -0.65
C SER A 137 8.08 1.26 -1.61
N ASP A 138 7.01 0.98 -2.36
CA ASP A 138 6.97 -0.04 -3.41
C ASP A 138 7.31 0.60 -4.76
N PRO A 139 8.50 0.31 -5.33
CA PRO A 139 8.96 0.92 -6.57
C PRO A 139 8.27 0.33 -7.81
N LEU A 140 7.67 -0.87 -7.71
CA LEU A 140 6.97 -1.51 -8.82
C LEU A 140 5.54 -0.99 -8.96
N ASN A 141 4.83 -0.83 -7.84
CA ASN A 141 3.49 -0.25 -7.84
C ASN A 141 3.50 1.28 -7.77
N ARG A 142 4.67 1.91 -7.56
CA ARG A 142 4.87 3.36 -7.38
C ARG A 142 3.97 3.93 -6.30
N THR A 143 3.91 3.23 -5.18
CA THR A 143 3.07 3.60 -4.04
C THR A 143 3.88 3.67 -2.78
N VAL A 144 3.51 4.62 -1.93
CA VAL A 144 3.90 4.64 -0.53
C VAL A 144 2.69 4.28 0.32
N THR A 145 2.87 3.30 1.18
CA THR A 145 1.86 2.86 2.16
C THR A 145 2.44 2.92 3.57
N PHE A 146 1.57 2.92 4.58
CA PHE A 146 2.00 2.91 5.98
C PHE A 146 1.34 1.76 6.72
N ASN A 147 2.12 1.08 7.58
CA ASN A 147 1.68 -0.04 8.40
C ASN A 147 2.06 0.17 9.86
N PHE A 148 1.29 -0.39 10.80
CA PHE A 148 1.71 -0.43 12.21
C PHE A 148 2.77 -1.49 12.47
N GLU A 149 2.72 -2.59 11.72
CA GLU A 149 3.64 -3.71 11.85
C GLU A 149 4.64 -3.71 10.69
N PRO A 150 5.89 -4.16 10.94
CA PRO A 150 6.86 -4.31 9.87
C PRO A 150 6.42 -5.41 8.90
N LEU A 151 6.81 -5.27 7.63
CA LEU A 151 6.62 -6.32 6.63
C LEU A 151 7.42 -7.57 6.98
N ALA A 152 6.81 -8.73 6.76
CA ALA A 152 7.52 -9.99 6.82
C ALA A 152 8.43 -10.13 5.60
N ALA A 153 9.73 -10.31 5.83
CA ALA A 153 10.67 -10.63 4.76
C ALA A 153 10.45 -12.06 4.27
N GLU A 154 10.32 -12.24 2.95
CA GLU A 154 10.28 -13.57 2.36
C GLU A 154 11.69 -14.11 2.11
N THR A 155 11.92 -15.37 2.48
CA THR A 155 13.18 -16.08 2.31
C THR A 155 13.04 -17.12 1.20
N GLY A 156 13.06 -16.67 -0.05
CA GLY A 156 13.00 -17.52 -1.23
C GLY A 156 14.15 -17.24 -2.19
N ASP A 157 14.69 -18.29 -2.79
CA ASP A 157 15.63 -18.19 -3.92
C ASP A 157 14.83 -17.94 -5.21
N LEU A 158 14.36 -16.70 -5.37
CA LEU A 158 13.65 -16.22 -6.55
C LEU A 158 14.55 -15.25 -7.34
N PRO A 159 14.40 -15.21 -8.68
CA PRO A 159 15.09 -14.20 -9.48
C PRO A 159 14.68 -12.79 -9.04
N ASN A 160 15.64 -11.87 -9.00
CA ASN A 160 15.36 -10.48 -8.68
C ASN A 160 14.75 -9.79 -9.90
N LEU A 161 13.59 -9.14 -9.72
CA LEU A 161 12.94 -8.41 -10.80
C LEU A 161 13.78 -7.21 -11.28
N ALA A 162 14.54 -6.58 -10.37
CA ALA A 162 15.39 -5.45 -10.70
C ALA A 162 16.55 -5.80 -11.67
N ASP A 163 16.85 -7.09 -11.85
CA ASP A 163 17.83 -7.56 -12.84
C ASP A 163 17.31 -7.40 -14.29
N PHE A 164 15.99 -7.24 -14.46
CA PHE A 164 15.32 -7.16 -15.77
C PHE A 164 14.78 -5.76 -16.07
N ILE A 165 14.49 -4.96 -15.04
CA ILE A 165 13.90 -3.63 -15.17
C ILE A 165 14.50 -2.65 -14.15
N SER A 166 14.69 -1.41 -14.58
CA SER A 166 15.06 -0.32 -13.66
C SER A 166 13.81 0.17 -12.92
N LEU A 167 13.84 0.07 -11.60
CA LEU A 167 12.76 0.48 -10.72
C LEU A 167 13.26 1.60 -9.80
N GLU A 168 12.51 2.69 -9.73
CA GLU A 168 12.81 3.84 -8.89
C GLU A 168 11.74 3.99 -7.82
N HIS A 169 12.16 4.33 -6.60
CA HIS A 169 11.25 4.63 -5.51
C HIS A 169 10.60 6.00 -5.71
N GLN A 170 9.30 6.10 -5.41
CA GLN A 170 8.56 7.35 -5.53
C GLN A 170 9.06 8.43 -4.54
N ILE A 171 9.51 8.00 -3.37
CA ILE A 171 10.06 8.85 -2.32
C ILE A 171 11.50 8.43 -2.09
N SER A 172 12.41 9.38 -2.33
CA SER A 172 13.86 9.19 -2.20
C SER A 172 14.33 9.25 -0.75
N ASP A 173 13.68 10.03 0.12
CA ASP A 173 13.91 10.00 1.57
C ASP A 173 12.69 10.56 2.32
N PHE A 174 12.27 9.86 3.38
CA PHE A 174 11.22 10.36 4.27
C PHE A 174 11.72 11.45 5.21
N ALA A 175 13.03 11.53 5.46
CA ALA A 175 13.63 12.59 6.27
C ALA A 175 13.49 13.97 5.63
N ASP A 176 13.33 14.03 4.30
CA ASP A 176 13.21 15.28 3.54
C ASP A 176 11.76 15.80 3.45
N LEU A 177 10.77 14.97 3.80
CA LEU A 177 9.36 15.33 3.68
C LEU A 177 8.89 16.13 4.88
N ASN A 178 8.12 17.18 4.61
CA ASN A 178 7.45 17.92 5.68
C ASN A 178 6.12 17.25 6.08
N ILE A 179 5.58 17.67 7.23
CA ILE A 179 4.35 17.08 7.77
C ILE A 179 3.14 17.21 6.84
N ALA A 180 3.04 18.31 6.06
CA ALA A 180 1.93 18.53 5.14
C ALA A 180 1.99 17.60 3.91
N GLU A 181 3.18 17.12 3.55
CA GLU A 181 3.39 16.11 2.50
C GLU A 181 3.08 14.70 3.01
N ILE A 182 3.39 14.41 4.27
CA ILE A 182 3.20 13.08 4.87
C ILE A 182 1.73 12.81 5.24
N GLN A 183 1.03 13.80 5.79
CA GLN A 183 -0.36 13.71 6.22
C GLN A 183 -1.31 13.07 5.18
N PRO A 184 -1.36 13.51 3.91
CA PRO A 184 -2.25 12.91 2.91
C PRO A 184 -1.87 11.45 2.59
N LEU A 185 -0.58 11.09 2.66
CA LEU A 185 -0.12 9.72 2.42
C LEU A 185 -0.56 8.79 3.56
N ILE A 186 -0.44 9.25 4.81
CA ILE A 186 -0.94 8.52 5.99
C ILE A 186 -2.47 8.36 5.92
N GLN A 187 -3.20 9.42 5.53
CA GLN A 187 -4.65 9.37 5.39
C GLN A 187 -5.08 8.36 4.30
N ALA A 188 -4.43 8.41 3.13
CA ALA A 188 -4.71 7.50 2.02
C ALA A 188 -4.42 6.02 2.37
N SER A 189 -3.50 5.78 3.32
CA SER A 189 -3.17 4.43 3.79
C SER A 189 -4.22 3.82 4.73
N GLY A 190 -5.18 4.61 5.21
CA GLY A 190 -6.30 4.09 6.01
C GLY A 190 -5.93 3.65 7.43
N LEU A 191 -4.76 4.04 7.97
CA LEU A 191 -4.32 3.68 9.33
C LEU A 191 -5.20 4.28 10.45
N GLY A 192 -6.05 5.26 10.15
CA GLY A 192 -6.94 5.89 11.13
C GLY A 192 -6.21 6.73 12.20
N ILE A 193 -4.97 7.13 11.92
CA ILE A 193 -4.15 7.98 12.81
C ILE A 193 -4.13 9.44 12.37
N HIS A 194 -4.60 9.73 11.15
CA HIS A 194 -4.87 11.08 10.66
C HIS A 194 -6.30 11.12 10.11
N VAL A 195 -7.22 11.70 10.89
CA VAL A 195 -8.63 11.88 10.53
C VAL A 195 -9.04 13.30 10.94
N PRO A 196 -8.69 14.31 10.13
CA PRO A 196 -8.94 15.72 10.45
C PRO A 196 -10.39 16.03 10.80
N GLU A 197 -11.34 15.34 10.18
CA GLU A 197 -12.78 15.53 10.43
C GLU A 197 -13.18 15.17 11.87
N SER A 198 -12.41 14.30 12.53
CA SER A 198 -12.59 13.93 13.94
C SER A 198 -11.67 14.70 14.89
N GLY A 199 -10.89 15.65 14.38
CA GLY A 199 -9.87 16.39 15.12
C GLY A 199 -8.58 15.59 15.39
N LYS A 200 -8.47 14.36 14.88
CA LYS A 200 -7.29 13.52 15.04
C LYS A 200 -6.22 13.87 13.99
N ILE A 201 -5.17 14.55 14.41
CA ILE A 201 -4.17 15.16 13.53
C ILE A 201 -2.80 14.58 13.82
N VAL A 202 -2.08 14.11 12.80
CA VAL A 202 -0.65 13.83 12.93
C VAL A 202 0.06 15.17 12.92
N THR A 203 0.71 15.52 14.02
CA THR A 203 1.35 16.83 14.22
C THR A 203 2.86 16.79 14.00
N LYS A 204 3.47 15.61 14.11
CA LYS A 204 4.89 15.38 13.88
C LYS A 204 5.13 13.99 13.30
N CYS A 205 6.17 13.85 12.48
CA CYS A 205 6.66 12.59 11.96
C CYS A 205 8.18 12.64 11.94
N ASP A 206 8.84 11.69 12.59
CA ASP A 206 10.29 11.58 12.66
C ASP A 206 10.73 10.21 12.14
N VAL A 207 11.86 10.16 11.43
CA VAL A 207 12.52 8.90 11.05
C VAL A 207 13.34 8.41 12.24
N ILE A 208 13.10 7.17 12.70
CA ILE A 208 13.70 6.63 13.93
C ILE A 208 14.70 5.49 13.69
N GLY A 209 15.07 5.23 12.45
CA GLY A 209 16.05 4.21 12.09
C GLY A 209 16.36 4.21 10.60
N ASP A 210 17.30 3.34 10.22
CA ASP A 210 17.72 3.19 8.83
C ASP A 210 16.63 2.53 7.97
N ASP A 211 16.72 2.77 6.68
CA ASP A 211 15.93 2.06 5.69
C ASP A 211 16.29 0.58 5.64
N LEU A 212 15.26 -0.25 5.57
CA LEU A 212 15.37 -1.69 5.44
C LEU A 212 14.85 -2.11 4.08
N GLU A 213 15.68 -2.82 3.31
CA GLU A 213 15.20 -3.55 2.14
C GLU A 213 14.49 -4.83 2.58
N VAL A 214 13.21 -4.92 2.25
CA VAL A 214 12.37 -6.09 2.54
C VAL A 214 12.01 -6.76 1.23
N TRP A 215 12.37 -8.04 1.08
CA TRP A 215 12.05 -8.81 -0.12
C TRP A 215 10.59 -9.25 -0.11
N GLN A 216 9.89 -9.00 -1.21
CA GLN A 216 8.50 -9.38 -1.45
C GLN A 216 8.39 -10.21 -2.74
N THR A 217 7.50 -11.20 -2.76
CA THR A 217 7.24 -12.00 -3.96
C THR A 217 6.17 -11.37 -4.84
N VAL A 218 6.46 -11.28 -6.12
CA VAL A 218 5.51 -10.88 -7.17
C VAL A 218 5.45 -11.94 -8.26
N ALA A 219 4.27 -12.14 -8.82
CA ALA A 219 4.04 -13.06 -9.93
C ALA A 219 3.72 -12.27 -11.20
N ILE A 220 4.41 -12.57 -12.28
CA ILE A 220 4.19 -11.95 -13.59
C ILE A 220 3.59 -13.00 -14.52
N PHE A 221 2.49 -12.65 -15.18
CA PHE A 221 1.79 -13.46 -16.17
C PHE A 221 1.84 -12.76 -17.53
N VAL A 222 2.16 -13.51 -18.57
CA VAL A 222 2.00 -13.08 -19.97
C VAL A 222 0.73 -13.71 -20.49
N LEU A 223 -0.24 -12.88 -20.83
CA LEU A 223 -1.56 -13.29 -21.29
C LEU A 223 -1.69 -13.00 -22.78
N LEU A 224 -2.35 -13.88 -23.51
CA LEU A 224 -2.82 -13.67 -24.87
C LEU A 224 -4.34 -13.53 -24.84
N ASP A 225 -4.84 -12.37 -25.26
CA ASP A 225 -6.23 -12.20 -25.62
C ASP A 225 -6.45 -12.74 -27.03
N ALA A 226 -7.17 -13.86 -27.15
CA ALA A 226 -7.45 -14.51 -28.42
C ALA A 226 -8.52 -13.77 -29.24
N ILE A 227 -9.30 -12.88 -28.62
CA ILE A 227 -10.34 -12.08 -29.29
C ILE A 227 -9.67 -10.88 -29.95
N GLU A 228 -8.82 -10.16 -29.21
CA GLU A 228 -8.10 -8.99 -29.71
C GLU A 228 -6.79 -9.35 -30.42
N ASN A 229 -6.33 -10.59 -30.28
CA ASN A 229 -5.03 -11.08 -30.73
C ASN A 229 -3.87 -10.21 -30.21
N ARG A 230 -3.90 -9.89 -28.91
CA ARG A 230 -2.93 -9.03 -28.23
C ARG A 230 -2.36 -9.71 -27.00
N THR A 231 -1.07 -9.50 -26.78
CA THR A 231 -0.38 -9.92 -25.55
C THR A 231 -0.40 -8.81 -24.53
N SER A 232 -0.57 -9.17 -23.26
CA SER A 232 -0.50 -8.24 -22.14
C SER A 232 0.20 -8.87 -20.95
N ILE A 233 0.93 -8.06 -20.19
CA ILE A 233 1.56 -8.43 -18.93
C ILE A 233 0.61 -8.12 -17.78
N GLN A 234 0.43 -9.09 -16.89
CA GLN A 234 -0.30 -8.91 -15.63
C GLN A 234 0.60 -9.22 -14.45
N VAL A 235 0.77 -8.25 -13.57
CA VAL A 235 1.54 -8.38 -12.32
C VAL A 235 0.58 -8.63 -11.17
N ARG A 236 0.94 -9.56 -10.29
CA ARG A 236 0.14 -9.93 -9.12
C ARG A 236 0.98 -10.07 -7.87
N GLN A 237 0.39 -9.72 -6.73
CA GLN A 237 0.86 -10.12 -5.40
C GLN A 237 -0.19 -11.04 -4.79
N GLY A 238 0.15 -12.31 -4.61
CA GLY A 238 -0.82 -13.36 -4.30
C GLY A 238 -1.95 -13.41 -5.34
N LYS A 239 -3.19 -13.11 -4.91
CA LYS A 239 -4.38 -13.09 -5.78
C LYS A 239 -4.68 -11.71 -6.37
N GLN A 240 -4.14 -10.65 -5.79
CA GLN A 240 -4.43 -9.27 -6.16
C GLN A 240 -3.68 -8.90 -7.44
N ILE A 241 -4.38 -8.24 -8.37
CA ILE A 241 -3.76 -7.64 -9.56
C ILE A 241 -3.19 -6.28 -9.15
N LEU A 242 -1.94 -6.02 -9.52
CA LEU A 242 -1.29 -4.73 -9.36
C LEU A 242 -1.41 -3.98 -10.69
N GLU A 243 -2.45 -3.16 -10.83
CA GLU A 243 -2.76 -2.48 -12.10
C GLU A 243 -1.64 -1.52 -12.53
N THR A 244 -1.12 -0.69 -11.62
CA THR A 244 -0.03 0.25 -11.92
C THR A 244 1.21 -0.50 -12.40
N ALA A 245 1.58 -1.57 -11.71
CA ALA A 245 2.71 -2.42 -12.09
C ALA A 245 2.47 -3.10 -13.45
N SER A 246 1.26 -3.61 -13.69
CA SER A 246 0.88 -4.24 -14.96
C SER A 246 1.01 -3.25 -16.11
N ASN A 247 0.46 -2.04 -15.96
CA ASN A 247 0.55 -0.98 -16.96
C ASN A 247 2.00 -0.58 -17.23
N LEU A 248 2.81 -0.41 -16.18
CA LEU A 248 4.23 -0.10 -16.30
C LEU A 248 4.98 -1.14 -17.14
N LEU A 249 4.79 -2.44 -16.86
CA LEU A 249 5.50 -3.47 -17.63
C LEU A 249 5.03 -3.54 -19.08
N ASN A 250 3.72 -3.36 -19.34
CA ASN A 250 3.21 -3.27 -20.71
C ASN A 250 3.80 -2.07 -21.47
N GLU A 251 3.91 -0.91 -20.83
CA GLU A 251 4.55 0.27 -21.43
C GLU A 251 6.03 0.04 -21.73
N LEU A 252 6.77 -0.61 -20.82
CA LEU A 252 8.17 -0.94 -21.02
C LEU A 252 8.37 -1.96 -22.15
N GLU A 253 7.49 -2.95 -22.27
CA GLU A 253 7.49 -3.93 -23.36
C GLU A 253 7.20 -3.25 -24.71
N ALA A 254 6.16 -2.39 -24.77
CA ALA A 254 5.83 -1.63 -25.97
C ALA A 254 6.97 -0.69 -26.41
N GLN A 255 7.76 -0.18 -25.46
CA GLN A 255 8.95 0.63 -25.71
C GLN A 255 10.22 -0.20 -26.02
N GLN A 256 10.12 -1.53 -26.08
CA GLN A 256 11.24 -2.46 -26.25
C GLN A 256 12.34 -2.34 -25.18
N LYS A 257 11.97 -1.82 -23.99
CA LYS A 257 12.84 -1.73 -22.81
C LYS A 257 12.74 -2.96 -21.91
N LEU A 258 11.81 -3.87 -22.21
CA LEU A 258 11.59 -5.13 -21.51
C LEU A 258 11.45 -6.26 -22.54
N SER A 259 12.22 -7.33 -22.35
CA SER A 259 12.15 -8.55 -23.17
C SER A 259 11.35 -9.62 -22.45
N LEU A 260 10.21 -10.02 -23.03
CA LEU A 260 9.38 -11.11 -22.48
C LEU A 260 10.11 -12.46 -22.47
N ASN A 261 11.00 -12.68 -23.44
CA ASN A 261 11.81 -13.88 -23.52
C ASN A 261 12.76 -13.97 -22.32
N ASP A 262 13.41 -12.87 -21.95
CA ASP A 262 14.33 -12.85 -20.81
C ASP A 262 13.59 -12.94 -19.48
N LEU A 263 12.46 -12.23 -19.37
CA LEU A 263 11.62 -12.21 -18.17
C LEU A 263 11.05 -13.61 -17.88
N CYS A 264 10.36 -14.21 -18.86
CA CYS A 264 9.61 -15.46 -18.67
C CYS A 264 10.33 -16.71 -19.18
N LYS A 265 11.58 -16.59 -19.64
CA LYS A 265 12.33 -17.68 -20.30
C LYS A 265 11.51 -18.35 -21.40
N LEU A 266 10.81 -17.54 -22.20
CA LEU A 266 10.04 -18.07 -23.33
C LEU A 266 11.03 -18.72 -24.30
N THR A 267 10.89 -20.03 -24.52
CA THR A 267 11.63 -20.70 -25.59
C THR A 267 11.23 -20.08 -26.92
N ALA A 268 12.23 -19.73 -27.74
CA ALA A 268 12.01 -19.13 -29.05
C ALA A 268 11.04 -19.95 -29.90
N ASP A 269 10.16 -19.21 -30.59
CA ASP A 269 9.15 -19.60 -31.59
C ASP A 269 7.82 -20.18 -31.07
N PRO A 270 6.75 -19.37 -30.98
CA PRO A 270 5.49 -19.83 -31.54
C PRO A 270 5.70 -19.92 -33.06
N GLU A 271 5.80 -21.13 -33.60
CA GLU A 271 5.73 -21.33 -35.04
C GLU A 271 4.55 -20.54 -35.58
N ILE A 272 4.84 -19.45 -36.30
CA ILE A 272 3.88 -18.77 -37.16
C ILE A 272 3.38 -19.87 -38.08
N VAL A 273 2.13 -20.29 -37.88
CA VAL A 273 1.44 -21.24 -38.74
C VAL A 273 1.42 -20.65 -40.14
N SER A 274 2.42 -21.03 -40.93
CA SER A 274 2.45 -20.74 -42.34
C SER A 274 1.30 -21.51 -42.98
N LEU A 275 0.35 -20.74 -43.52
CA LEU A 275 -0.76 -21.27 -44.31
C LEU A 275 -0.26 -22.34 -45.29
N PRO A 276 -0.90 -23.53 -45.36
CA PRO A 276 -0.47 -24.55 -46.28
C PRO A 276 -0.58 -24.02 -47.71
N LYS A 277 0.57 -23.91 -48.38
CA LYS A 277 0.65 -23.74 -49.82
C LYS A 277 -0.05 -24.92 -50.47
N THR A 278 -1.31 -24.74 -50.88
CA THR A 278 -1.98 -25.70 -51.77
C THR A 278 -1.26 -25.69 -53.12
N ARG A 279 -0.41 -26.70 -53.30
CA ARG A 279 0.18 -27.11 -54.56
C ARG A 279 -0.81 -28.05 -55.26
N LYS A 280 -1.46 -27.57 -56.32
CA LYS A 280 -2.05 -28.31 -57.47
C LYS A 280 -2.53 -27.21 -58.43
N GLN A 281 -1.99 -27.05 -59.63
CA GLN A 281 -2.14 -27.99 -60.73
C GLN A 281 -0.88 -28.02 -61.63
N ALA A 282 -0.36 -29.23 -61.86
CA ALA A 282 0.48 -29.53 -63.01
C ALA A 282 -0.40 -30.13 -64.11
N SER A 283 -0.32 -29.47 -65.28
CA SER A 283 -0.20 -30.08 -66.61
C SER A 283 -1.33 -30.99 -67.12
N LYS A 284 -2.22 -30.40 -67.92
CA LYS A 284 -2.96 -31.13 -68.97
C LYS A 284 -1.98 -31.52 -70.08
N LYS A 285 -1.87 -32.83 -70.29
CA LYS A 285 -1.07 -33.53 -71.29
C LYS A 285 -1.75 -33.43 -72.68
N LYS A 286 -0.92 -33.11 -73.67
CA LYS A 286 -1.14 -33.06 -75.12
C LYS A 286 -1.85 -34.32 -75.68
N ARG A 287 -2.84 -34.11 -76.56
CA ARG A 287 -3.41 -35.14 -77.45
C ARG A 287 -2.37 -35.54 -78.50
N LYS A 288 -2.28 -36.85 -78.77
CA LYS A 288 -1.64 -37.47 -79.92
C LYS A 288 -2.59 -37.40 -81.11
N GLU A 289 -2.10 -36.96 -82.26
CA GLU A 289 -2.55 -37.43 -83.58
C GLU A 289 -1.38 -38.23 -84.18
N THR A 290 -1.74 -39.39 -84.69
CA THR A 290 -1.00 -40.44 -85.40
C THR A 290 -0.39 -39.94 -86.72
N GLU A 291 0.87 -40.29 -87.03
CA GLU A 291 1.28 -41.25 -88.09
C GLU A 291 0.63 -40.97 -89.46
N SER A 292 1.33 -40.82 -90.57
CA SER A 292 2.56 -41.47 -91.03
C SER A 292 2.99 -40.84 -92.36
N GLY A 293 4.28 -40.70 -92.61
CA GLY A 293 4.80 -40.46 -93.96
C GLY A 293 5.08 -41.79 -94.68
N SER A 294 4.77 -41.86 -95.98
CA SER A 294 5.46 -42.71 -96.95
C SER A 294 5.08 -42.34 -98.40
N LYS A 295 6.12 -42.05 -99.17
CA LYS A 295 6.24 -41.83 -100.63
C LYS A 295 5.75 -40.50 -101.21
#